data_AF-A0AAP8TYT3-F1
#
_entry.id   AF-A0AAP8TYT3-F1
#
_cell.length_a   1.000
_cell.length_b   1.000
_cell.length_c   1.000
_cell.angle_alpha   90.00
_cell.angle_beta   90.00
_cell.angle_gamma   90.00
#
_symmetry.space_group_name_H-M   'P 1'
#
loop_
_entity.id
_entity.type
_entity.pdbx_description
1 polymer ?
#
loop_
_entity_poly.entity_id
_entity_poly.type
_entity_poly.pdbx_seq_one_letter_code
_entity_poly.pdbx_strand_id
1 'polypeptide(L)'
;MDSKLLDYYNRELAYLREMGAEFAEQYPKVAGRLGMRGIDVADPYIERLMEGFAFLTSRVQLKMDAEFPRFSQRLLEIIYPNYLSPTPSMAIAELQPDSSKGDISNGFVVPRGTMMDSQTLKKSGITCSYTTAHDVTLQPVRIAGVELGGIPADIPLASLGLQHSGCVSALRIRLECYESVTLNNLQLDQLMFYLAGPDMQAQQLLELLMQHSVGLVCQTVEAQPQRRALALDGLRQEGFAADQALLPNDLRNFEGYRLLQEYFAFPARFQFFSVNGLRPLLQSVREGKKALRQFEIVVLLDRHDAALERVVDVAHLALHCTPVINLFPKVAERIAINEKNHEYHLVVDNIRPLDYEVFSVQRLGGSASEKRYEQEFRPFYSTLSADDGNYGAYFSLRREQRTLSEHARRYGTRTGYAGSEVFVSLVDERQSPWHSDLKYLTADVLCTSRDLPLMLLQQDQGNFVMPDSIPIKQVSLRKGPTPPRPALAEGMITWRLISQLQLNYLSMMDGDPEQGAASLRQLLGLYGNLSEPAIAKQIQGVRHCNLRPVYRRVPEPGPIVFARGIAIDLTVDEQAFSGNSPYLLGSVLERLFSRLVAMNTFTEMTLSSQQRGEIAHWQARMGKRTLI
;
A
#
# COMPACT_ATOMS: atom_id res chain seq x y z
N MET A 1 -5.41 -35.13 -13.34
CA MET A 1 -4.97 -35.67 -12.04
C MET A 1 -4.04 -34.63 -11.42
N ASP A 2 -4.24 -34.25 -10.17
CA ASP A 2 -3.45 -33.21 -9.50
C ASP A 2 -2.01 -33.72 -9.29
N SER A 3 -0.99 -32.98 -9.75
CA SER A 3 0.41 -33.40 -9.65
C SER A 3 0.83 -33.65 -8.20
N LYS A 4 0.22 -32.92 -7.26
CA LYS A 4 0.44 -33.09 -5.82
C LYS A 4 0.00 -34.46 -5.32
N LEU A 5 -1.11 -35.01 -5.81
CA LEU A 5 -1.59 -36.31 -5.32
C LEU A 5 -0.61 -37.44 -5.63
N LEU A 6 0.12 -37.35 -6.75
CA LEU A 6 1.14 -38.32 -7.12
C LEU A 6 2.32 -38.31 -6.15
N ASP A 7 2.77 -37.12 -5.72
CA ASP A 7 3.86 -36.99 -4.75
C ASP A 7 3.48 -37.60 -3.38
N TYR A 8 2.26 -37.32 -2.91
CA TYR A 8 1.75 -37.93 -1.68
C TYR A 8 1.58 -39.43 -1.81
N TYR A 9 1.06 -39.91 -2.94
CA TYR A 9 0.94 -41.34 -3.22
C TYR A 9 2.30 -42.05 -3.17
N ASN A 10 3.32 -41.48 -3.83
CA ASN A 10 4.66 -42.06 -3.85
C ASN A 10 5.29 -42.06 -2.45
N ARG A 11 5.09 -41.00 -1.66
CA ARG A 11 5.56 -40.92 -0.28
C ARG A 11 4.90 -41.96 0.62
N GLU A 12 3.58 -42.10 0.54
CA GLU A 12 2.83 -43.10 1.30
C GLU A 12 3.18 -44.53 0.87
N LEU A 13 3.37 -44.78 -0.42
CA LEU A 13 3.77 -46.10 -0.92
C LEU A 13 5.18 -46.47 -0.44
N ALA A 14 6.12 -45.52 -0.44
CA ALA A 14 7.45 -45.72 0.10
C ALA A 14 7.40 -46.02 1.61
N TYR A 15 6.64 -45.23 2.37
CA TYR A 15 6.43 -45.45 3.81
C TYR A 15 5.83 -46.83 4.11
N LEU A 16 4.81 -47.26 3.35
CA LEU A 16 4.20 -48.58 3.53
C LEU A 16 5.18 -49.72 3.20
N ARG A 17 6.07 -49.54 2.23
CA ARG A 17 7.11 -50.52 1.88
C ARG A 17 8.18 -50.62 2.97
N GLU A 18 8.63 -49.48 3.50
CA GLU A 18 9.57 -49.44 4.63
C GLU A 18 8.96 -50.10 5.87
N MET A 19 7.74 -49.73 6.26
CA MET A 19 7.01 -50.37 7.36
C MET A 19 6.75 -51.86 7.12
N GLY A 20 6.49 -52.24 5.87
CA GLY A 20 6.33 -53.65 5.48
C GLY A 20 7.61 -54.45 5.67
N ALA A 21 8.77 -53.86 5.38
CA ALA A 21 10.07 -54.47 5.62
C ALA A 21 10.34 -54.66 7.11
N GLU A 22 10.10 -53.63 7.93
CA GLU A 22 10.22 -53.72 9.40
C GLU A 22 9.29 -54.80 9.98
N PHE A 23 8.04 -54.87 9.49
CA PHE A 23 7.10 -55.91 9.89
C PHE A 23 7.59 -57.32 9.49
N ALA A 24 8.20 -57.46 8.31
CA ALA A 24 8.74 -58.73 7.85
C ALA A 24 9.94 -59.21 8.69
N GLU A 25 10.78 -58.29 9.15
CA GLU A 25 11.87 -58.59 10.09
C GLU A 25 11.35 -59.00 11.47
N GLN A 26 10.36 -58.29 12.00
CA GLN A 26 9.80 -58.56 13.32
C GLN A 26 8.92 -59.83 13.36
N TYR A 27 8.20 -60.13 12.27
CA TYR A 27 7.26 -61.26 12.20
C TYR A 27 7.46 -62.16 10.96
N PRO A 28 8.61 -62.86 10.83
CA PRO A 28 8.97 -63.58 9.60
C PRO A 28 7.98 -64.68 9.19
N LYS A 29 7.36 -65.36 10.18
CA LYS A 29 6.38 -66.43 9.93
C LYS A 29 5.08 -65.91 9.32
N VAL A 30 4.67 -64.68 9.67
CA VAL A 30 3.43 -64.06 9.17
C VAL A 30 3.71 -63.41 7.82
N ALA A 31 4.80 -62.65 7.71
CA ALA A 31 5.24 -62.04 6.46
C ALA A 31 5.50 -63.06 5.34
N GLY A 32 6.07 -64.22 5.68
CA GLY A 32 6.26 -65.32 4.72
C GLY A 32 4.95 -65.90 4.17
N ARG A 33 3.83 -65.84 4.91
CA ARG A 33 2.50 -66.23 4.40
C ARG A 33 1.87 -65.18 3.50
N LEU A 34 2.29 -63.92 3.67
CA LEU A 34 1.85 -62.75 2.92
C LEU A 34 2.76 -62.45 1.72
N GLY A 35 3.75 -63.32 1.43
CA GLY A 35 4.68 -63.12 0.32
C GLY A 35 5.58 -61.89 0.46
N MET A 36 5.74 -61.33 1.66
CA MET A 36 6.57 -60.15 1.93
C MET A 36 8.02 -60.59 2.21
N ARG A 37 8.99 -60.05 1.47
CA ARG A 37 10.44 -60.29 1.67
C ARG A 37 11.19 -58.96 1.64
N GLY A 38 11.49 -58.41 2.81
CA GLY A 38 12.07 -57.08 2.89
C GLY A 38 11.13 -56.04 2.28
N ILE A 39 11.64 -55.26 1.32
CA ILE A 39 10.88 -54.20 0.63
C ILE A 39 9.96 -54.77 -0.48
N ASP A 40 10.29 -55.96 -1.02
CA ASP A 40 9.57 -56.54 -2.14
C ASP A 40 8.42 -57.43 -1.67
N VAL A 41 7.22 -57.17 -2.22
CA VAL A 41 6.02 -57.97 -1.99
C VAL A 41 5.79 -58.85 -3.22
N ALA A 42 6.00 -60.16 -3.08
CA ALA A 42 5.89 -61.09 -4.21
C ALA A 42 4.45 -61.44 -4.58
N ASP A 43 3.47 -61.18 -3.70
CA ASP A 43 2.05 -61.41 -3.95
C ASP A 43 1.40 -60.18 -4.62
N PRO A 44 0.93 -60.30 -5.88
CA PRO A 44 0.32 -59.19 -6.61
C PRO A 44 -0.95 -58.62 -5.96
N TYR A 45 -1.70 -59.41 -5.20
CA TYR A 45 -2.91 -58.94 -4.53
C TYR A 45 -2.59 -58.06 -3.32
N ILE A 46 -1.53 -58.41 -2.60
CA ILE A 46 -1.07 -57.65 -1.43
C ILE A 46 -0.38 -56.37 -1.88
N GLU A 47 0.41 -56.43 -2.96
CA GLU A 47 1.00 -55.24 -3.58
C GLU A 47 -0.10 -54.26 -4.02
N ARG A 48 -1.12 -54.72 -4.75
CA ARG A 48 -2.26 -53.88 -5.17
C ARG A 48 -3.09 -53.36 -4.00
N LEU A 49 -3.19 -54.12 -2.92
CA LEU A 49 -3.85 -53.65 -1.70
C LEU A 49 -3.08 -52.51 -1.04
N MET A 50 -1.75 -52.62 -0.99
CA MET A 50 -0.87 -51.56 -0.47
C MET A 50 -0.92 -50.31 -1.36
N GLU A 51 -0.92 -50.47 -2.68
CA GLU A 51 -1.14 -49.36 -3.63
C GLU A 51 -2.50 -48.70 -3.42
N GLY A 52 -3.57 -49.50 -3.30
CA GLY A 52 -4.92 -49.00 -3.02
C GLY A 52 -5.01 -48.25 -1.68
N PHE A 53 -4.36 -48.77 -0.65
CA PHE A 53 -4.28 -48.12 0.67
C PHE A 53 -3.47 -46.83 0.62
N ALA A 54 -2.30 -46.83 -0.04
CA ALA A 54 -1.50 -45.63 -0.27
C ALA A 54 -2.31 -44.56 -0.99
N PHE A 55 -3.10 -44.94 -2.00
CA PHE A 55 -3.97 -44.02 -2.72
C PHE A 55 -5.08 -43.42 -1.84
N LEU A 56 -5.69 -44.20 -0.95
CA LEU A 56 -6.70 -43.68 -0.02
C LEU A 56 -6.07 -42.77 1.05
N THR A 57 -4.97 -43.19 1.65
CA THR A 57 -4.28 -42.46 2.72
C THR A 57 -3.63 -41.17 2.20
N SER A 58 -3.03 -41.19 1.01
CA SER A 58 -2.49 -39.98 0.36
C SER A 58 -3.55 -38.90 0.16
N ARG A 59 -4.80 -39.27 -0.16
CA ARG A 59 -5.92 -38.31 -0.24
C ARG A 59 -6.28 -37.72 1.12
N VAL A 60 -6.20 -38.50 2.19
CA VAL A 60 -6.44 -38.02 3.56
C VAL A 60 -5.33 -37.06 3.98
N GLN A 61 -4.06 -37.43 3.77
CA GLN A 61 -2.90 -36.57 4.07
C GLN A 61 -2.95 -35.26 3.28
N LEU A 62 -3.21 -35.34 1.97
CA LEU A 62 -3.40 -34.15 1.13
C LEU A 62 -4.52 -33.25 1.66
N LYS A 63 -5.62 -33.83 2.13
CA LYS A 63 -6.72 -33.06 2.75
C LYS A 63 -6.31 -32.42 4.07
N MET A 64 -5.63 -33.16 4.96
CA MET A 64 -5.18 -32.61 6.25
C MET A 64 -4.20 -31.45 6.05
N ASP A 65 -3.23 -31.60 5.16
CA ASP A 65 -2.28 -30.54 4.84
C ASP A 65 -2.97 -29.32 4.18
N ALA A 66 -4.05 -29.54 3.43
CA ALA A 66 -4.86 -28.47 2.85
C ALA A 66 -5.67 -27.66 3.90
N GLU A 67 -5.90 -28.20 5.10
CA GLU A 67 -6.61 -27.47 6.18
C GLU A 67 -5.70 -26.47 6.92
N PHE A 68 -4.39 -26.69 6.98
CA PHE A 68 -3.48 -25.79 7.69
C PHE A 68 -3.45 -24.35 7.15
N PRO A 69 -3.42 -24.11 5.81
CA PRO A 69 -3.61 -22.78 5.25
C PRO A 69 -4.93 -22.13 5.65
N ARG A 70 -6.02 -22.89 5.73
CA ARG A 70 -7.34 -22.37 6.12
C ARG A 70 -7.31 -21.85 7.55
N PHE A 71 -6.74 -22.61 8.48
CA PHE A 71 -6.57 -22.17 9.86
C PHE A 71 -5.77 -20.85 9.95
N SER A 72 -4.64 -20.78 9.24
CA SER A 72 -3.78 -19.60 9.25
C SER A 72 -4.47 -18.37 8.64
N GLN A 73 -5.28 -18.56 7.58
CA GLN A 73 -6.09 -17.50 7.00
C GLN A 73 -7.15 -17.00 7.98
N ARG A 74 -7.84 -17.87 8.70
CA ARG A 74 -8.82 -17.46 9.73
C ARG A 74 -8.17 -16.62 10.83
N LEU A 75 -6.95 -16.97 11.24
CA LEU A 75 -6.21 -16.17 12.22
C LEU A 75 -5.91 -14.76 11.68
N LEU A 76 -5.51 -14.64 10.41
CA LEU A 76 -5.30 -13.34 9.78
C LEU A 76 -6.61 -12.57 9.58
N GLU A 77 -7.76 -13.23 9.39
CA GLU A 77 -9.06 -12.56 9.31
C GLU A 77 -9.40 -11.83 10.63
N ILE A 78 -8.93 -12.37 11.76
CA ILE A 78 -9.02 -11.75 13.09
C ILE A 78 -8.03 -10.60 13.22
N ILE A 79 -6.75 -10.83 12.91
CA ILE A 79 -5.65 -9.92 13.30
C ILE A 79 -5.37 -8.85 12.22
N TYR A 80 -5.33 -9.24 10.94
CA TYR A 80 -4.96 -8.35 9.83
C TYR A 80 -5.65 -8.79 8.51
N PRO A 81 -6.95 -8.50 8.32
CA PRO A 81 -7.74 -9.02 7.19
C PRO A 81 -7.24 -8.54 5.81
N ASN A 82 -6.56 -7.40 5.76
CA ASN A 82 -6.05 -6.84 4.51
C ASN A 82 -4.98 -7.72 3.85
N TYR A 83 -4.28 -8.59 4.59
CA TYR A 83 -3.29 -9.51 4.02
C TYR A 83 -3.92 -10.62 3.18
N LEU A 84 -5.19 -10.92 3.41
CA LEU A 84 -5.97 -11.90 2.66
C LEU A 84 -6.65 -11.28 1.43
N SER A 85 -6.61 -9.95 1.32
CA SER A 85 -7.26 -9.22 0.23
C SER A 85 -6.24 -8.97 -0.90
N PRO A 86 -6.67 -8.92 -2.17
CA PRO A 86 -5.77 -8.61 -3.28
C PRO A 86 -5.18 -7.21 -3.11
N THR A 87 -3.96 -6.99 -3.59
CA THR A 87 -3.40 -5.63 -3.65
C THR A 87 -3.93 -4.93 -4.90
N PRO A 88 -4.77 -3.88 -4.77
CA PRO A 88 -5.40 -3.24 -5.92
C PRO A 88 -4.40 -2.48 -6.79
N SER A 89 -4.80 -2.20 -8.03
CA SER A 89 -4.07 -1.29 -8.90
C SER A 89 -4.07 0.14 -8.33
N MET A 90 -2.93 0.83 -8.45
CA MET A 90 -2.71 2.19 -7.96
C MET A 90 -2.13 3.07 -9.06
N ALA A 91 -2.42 4.36 -9.04
CA ALA A 91 -1.88 5.34 -9.99
C ALA A 91 -1.75 6.72 -9.33
N ILE A 92 -1.09 7.66 -10.01
CA ILE A 92 -1.17 9.10 -9.68
C ILE A 92 -2.03 9.77 -10.74
N ALA A 93 -3.12 10.40 -10.32
CA ALA A 93 -3.97 11.21 -11.19
C ALA A 93 -3.62 12.70 -11.05
N GLU A 94 -3.60 13.44 -12.17
CA GLU A 94 -3.54 14.90 -12.22
C GLU A 94 -4.93 15.45 -12.55
N LEU A 95 -5.41 16.37 -11.71
CA LEU A 95 -6.71 17.01 -11.85
C LEU A 95 -6.50 18.41 -12.43
N GLN A 96 -6.86 18.63 -13.70
CA GLN A 96 -6.70 19.94 -14.32
C GLN A 96 -7.88 20.84 -13.95
N PRO A 97 -7.70 21.90 -13.14
CA PRO A 97 -8.80 22.77 -12.72
C PRO A 97 -9.40 23.53 -13.91
N ASP A 98 -10.70 23.85 -13.80
CA ASP A 98 -11.44 24.62 -14.80
C ASP A 98 -12.25 25.76 -14.13
N SER A 99 -11.71 26.98 -14.18
CA SER A 99 -12.36 28.18 -13.63
C SER A 99 -13.68 28.52 -14.32
N SER A 100 -13.95 28.01 -15.53
CA SER A 100 -15.20 28.28 -16.23
C SER A 100 -16.38 27.48 -15.67
N LYS A 101 -16.12 26.35 -15.00
CA LYS A 101 -17.13 25.45 -14.43
C LYS A 101 -17.49 25.78 -12.97
N GLY A 102 -16.67 26.58 -12.30
CA GLY A 102 -16.91 26.98 -10.91
C GLY A 102 -15.83 27.93 -10.39
N ASP A 103 -16.20 28.72 -9.38
CA ASP A 103 -15.25 29.62 -8.73
C ASP A 103 -14.27 28.82 -7.86
N ILE A 104 -13.02 28.73 -8.30
CA ILE A 104 -11.91 28.09 -7.59
C ILE A 104 -11.00 29.09 -6.89
N SER A 105 -11.31 30.40 -6.88
CA SER A 105 -10.45 31.44 -6.32
C SER A 105 -10.16 31.26 -4.81
N ASN A 106 -11.13 30.72 -4.08
CA ASN A 106 -11.00 30.36 -2.67
C ASN A 106 -10.44 28.94 -2.43
N GLY A 107 -10.08 28.23 -3.50
CA GLY A 107 -9.77 26.80 -3.49
C GLY A 107 -11.03 25.93 -3.51
N PHE A 108 -11.04 24.89 -4.35
CA PHE A 108 -12.09 23.87 -4.34
C PHE A 108 -11.52 22.53 -3.85
N VAL A 109 -12.05 21.99 -2.77
CA VAL A 109 -11.59 20.70 -2.23
C VAL A 109 -12.28 19.56 -2.95
N VAL A 110 -11.51 18.70 -3.61
CA VAL A 110 -11.92 17.38 -4.08
C VAL A 110 -11.68 16.40 -2.93
N PRO A 111 -12.74 15.85 -2.31
CA PRO A 111 -12.57 14.96 -1.18
C PRO A 111 -11.89 13.64 -1.57
N ARG A 112 -11.19 13.05 -0.63
CA ARG A 112 -10.79 11.64 -0.63
C ARG A 112 -12.02 10.75 -0.85
N GLY A 113 -11.82 9.66 -1.59
CA GLY A 113 -12.87 8.70 -1.93
C GLY A 113 -13.73 9.11 -3.12
N THR A 114 -13.43 10.24 -3.78
CA THR A 114 -14.12 10.67 -4.99
C THR A 114 -13.84 9.66 -6.11
N MET A 115 -14.91 9.15 -6.73
CA MET A 115 -14.83 8.16 -7.81
C MET A 115 -14.43 8.80 -9.14
N MET A 116 -13.63 8.08 -9.91
CA MET A 116 -13.28 8.41 -11.29
C MET A 116 -13.41 7.17 -12.18
N ASP A 117 -14.08 7.32 -13.32
CA ASP A 117 -14.36 6.22 -14.23
C ASP A 117 -13.61 6.38 -15.54
N SER A 118 -12.93 5.31 -15.97
CA SER A 118 -12.29 5.26 -17.28
C SER A 118 -13.33 5.23 -18.40
N GLN A 119 -13.20 6.12 -19.37
CA GLN A 119 -14.02 6.13 -20.59
C GLN A 119 -13.52 5.15 -21.65
N THR A 120 -12.27 4.69 -21.55
CA THR A 120 -11.62 3.90 -22.60
C THR A 120 -12.34 2.57 -22.85
N LEU A 121 -12.79 1.92 -21.77
CA LEU A 121 -13.49 0.62 -21.83
C LEU A 121 -15.03 0.75 -21.89
N LYS A 122 -15.57 1.97 -21.89
CA LYS A 122 -17.02 2.19 -21.86
C LYS A 122 -17.73 1.69 -23.12
N LYS A 123 -17.05 1.70 -24.28
CA LYS A 123 -17.58 1.19 -25.56
C LYS A 123 -17.82 -0.32 -25.55
N SER A 124 -17.09 -1.09 -24.75
CA SER A 124 -17.37 -2.52 -24.50
C SER A 124 -18.35 -2.73 -23.33
N GLY A 125 -18.92 -1.65 -22.80
CA GLY A 125 -19.80 -1.64 -21.63
C GLY A 125 -19.07 -1.91 -20.32
N ILE A 126 -17.74 -1.89 -20.30
CA ILE A 126 -16.92 -2.19 -19.10
C ILE A 126 -16.55 -0.88 -18.42
N THR A 127 -16.72 -0.82 -17.10
CA THR A 127 -16.32 0.35 -16.30
C THR A 127 -15.20 -0.04 -15.35
N CYS A 128 -14.04 0.59 -15.54
CA CYS A 128 -12.91 0.50 -14.62
C CYS A 128 -12.84 1.80 -13.82
N SER A 129 -12.98 1.67 -12.50
CA SER A 129 -13.17 2.80 -11.58
C SER A 129 -12.01 2.91 -10.61
N TYR A 130 -11.59 4.13 -10.30
CA TYR A 130 -10.61 4.42 -9.25
C TYR A 130 -11.22 5.41 -8.25
N THR A 131 -10.65 5.50 -7.06
CA THR A 131 -11.02 6.49 -6.04
C THR A 131 -9.80 7.30 -5.62
N THR A 132 -10.02 8.59 -5.32
CA THR A 132 -8.96 9.48 -4.80
C THR A 132 -8.54 9.06 -3.39
N ALA A 133 -7.24 9.05 -3.11
CA ALA A 133 -6.72 8.68 -1.81
C ALA A 133 -6.54 9.87 -0.87
N HIS A 134 -6.30 11.06 -1.41
CA HIS A 134 -6.07 12.28 -0.65
C HIS A 134 -7.10 13.34 -1.03
N ASP A 135 -7.40 14.22 -0.08
CA ASP A 135 -8.07 15.48 -0.37
C ASP A 135 -7.16 16.35 -1.25
N VAL A 136 -7.71 16.92 -2.33
CA VAL A 136 -6.96 17.80 -3.24
C VAL A 136 -7.63 19.15 -3.27
N THR A 137 -6.88 20.20 -2.94
CA THR A 137 -7.38 21.57 -3.13
C THR A 137 -7.02 22.04 -4.53
N LEU A 138 -8.01 22.16 -5.41
CA LEU A 138 -7.87 22.76 -6.73
C LEU A 138 -7.73 24.27 -6.58
N GLN A 139 -6.64 24.81 -7.11
CA GLN A 139 -6.28 26.21 -7.02
C GLN A 139 -6.06 26.78 -8.42
N PRO A 140 -6.36 28.06 -8.67
CA PRO A 140 -6.19 28.67 -9.98
C PRO A 140 -4.71 29.04 -10.21
N VAL A 141 -3.79 28.11 -10.01
CA VAL A 141 -2.35 28.30 -10.20
C VAL A 141 -1.75 27.21 -11.08
N ARG A 142 -0.74 27.58 -11.86
CA ARG A 142 0.08 26.65 -12.66
C ARG A 142 1.56 26.92 -12.46
N ILE A 143 2.36 25.90 -12.69
CA ILE A 143 3.81 26.03 -12.72
C ILE A 143 4.21 26.66 -14.05
N ALA A 144 4.79 27.86 -14.00
CA ALA A 144 5.27 28.60 -15.17
C ALA A 144 6.76 28.33 -15.45
N GLY A 145 7.54 28.00 -14.43
CA GLY A 145 8.96 27.71 -14.56
C GLY A 145 9.48 26.93 -13.36
N VAL A 146 10.43 26.03 -13.61
CA VAL A 146 11.18 25.32 -12.56
C VAL A 146 12.63 25.30 -13.01
N GLU A 147 13.51 25.78 -12.14
CA GLU A 147 14.96 25.84 -12.41
C GLU A 147 15.70 25.40 -11.15
N LEU A 148 16.58 24.41 -11.28
CA LEU A 148 17.53 24.03 -10.25
C LEU A 148 18.90 24.56 -10.67
N GLY A 149 19.61 25.29 -9.81
CA GLY A 149 20.93 25.79 -10.16
C GLY A 149 21.58 26.62 -9.06
N GLY A 150 22.43 27.57 -9.45
CA GLY A 150 23.05 28.52 -8.52
C GLY A 150 22.02 29.42 -7.81
N ILE A 151 22.44 30.06 -6.72
CA ILE A 151 21.58 30.96 -5.94
C ILE A 151 21.19 32.16 -6.83
N PRO A 152 19.89 32.45 -7.00
CA PRO A 152 19.47 33.58 -7.81
C PRO A 152 19.96 34.91 -7.21
N ALA A 153 20.53 35.78 -8.04
CA ALA A 153 21.11 37.06 -7.60
C ALA A 153 20.08 38.02 -6.98
N ASP A 154 18.79 37.80 -7.27
CA ASP A 154 17.65 38.54 -6.73
C ASP A 154 17.24 38.09 -5.32
N ILE A 155 17.94 37.12 -4.70
CA ILE A 155 17.68 36.66 -3.34
C ILE A 155 18.71 37.26 -2.35
N PRO A 156 18.34 38.32 -1.59
CA PRO A 156 19.25 38.99 -0.65
C PRO A 156 19.37 38.20 0.68
N LEU A 157 20.24 37.18 0.70
CA LEU A 157 20.45 36.29 1.85
C LEU A 157 20.67 37.02 3.19
N ALA A 158 21.45 38.11 3.18
CA ALA A 158 21.73 38.90 4.39
C ALA A 158 20.47 39.51 5.01
N SER A 159 19.61 40.11 4.18
CA SER A 159 18.36 40.73 4.66
C SER A 159 17.32 39.73 5.16
N LEU A 160 17.42 38.48 4.72
CA LEU A 160 16.54 37.38 5.11
C LEU A 160 17.10 36.58 6.31
N GLY A 161 18.28 36.95 6.83
CA GLY A 161 18.94 36.23 7.92
C GLY A 161 19.53 34.87 7.51
N LEU A 162 19.70 34.63 6.21
CA LEU A 162 20.14 33.35 5.62
C LEU A 162 21.61 33.38 5.16
N GLN A 163 22.38 34.42 5.51
CA GLN A 163 23.77 34.56 5.05
C GLN A 163 24.71 33.45 5.57
N HIS A 164 24.41 32.89 6.73
CA HIS A 164 25.21 31.83 7.36
C HIS A 164 24.62 30.43 7.14
N SER A 165 23.66 30.27 6.22
CA SER A 165 22.99 28.99 5.99
C SER A 165 23.80 27.99 5.15
N GLY A 166 24.97 28.40 4.64
CA GLY A 166 25.83 27.52 3.83
C GLY A 166 25.24 27.13 2.48
N CYS A 167 24.25 27.87 1.96
CA CYS A 167 23.61 27.55 0.70
C CYS A 167 24.59 27.68 -0.47
N VAL A 168 24.50 26.75 -1.43
CA VAL A 168 25.31 26.70 -2.66
C VAL A 168 24.44 26.59 -3.92
N SER A 169 23.20 26.12 -3.79
CA SER A 169 22.27 25.90 -4.89
C SER A 169 20.85 26.28 -4.47
N ALA A 170 19.92 26.40 -5.42
CA ALA A 170 18.51 26.65 -5.15
C ALA A 170 17.61 26.00 -6.20
N LEU A 171 16.44 25.52 -5.75
CA LEU A 171 15.31 25.18 -6.62
C LEU A 171 14.34 26.36 -6.65
N ARG A 172 14.19 27.00 -7.81
CA ARG A 172 13.25 28.08 -8.08
C ARG A 172 12.02 27.53 -8.76
N ILE A 173 10.86 27.73 -8.16
CA ILE A 173 9.55 27.34 -8.70
C ILE A 173 8.74 28.62 -8.93
N ARG A 174 8.51 28.97 -10.19
CA ARG A 174 7.66 30.11 -10.59
C ARG A 174 6.24 29.64 -10.82
N LEU A 175 5.31 30.28 -10.14
CA LEU A 175 3.88 30.00 -10.19
C LEU A 175 3.15 31.17 -10.81
N GLU A 176 2.14 30.87 -11.62
CA GLU A 176 1.29 31.85 -12.29
C GLU A 176 -0.19 31.53 -12.05
N CYS A 177 -0.98 32.54 -11.74
CA CYS A 177 -2.42 32.42 -11.61
C CYS A 177 -3.10 32.31 -12.98
N TYR A 178 -4.14 31.48 -13.08
CA TYR A 178 -4.99 31.40 -14.26
C TYR A 178 -5.82 32.67 -14.45
N GLU A 179 -6.08 33.01 -15.71
CA GLU A 179 -7.04 34.03 -16.15
C GLU A 179 -6.84 35.42 -15.50
N SER A 180 -7.90 35.99 -14.93
CA SER A 180 -7.94 37.32 -14.33
C SER A 180 -7.70 37.31 -12.82
N VAL A 181 -7.45 36.14 -12.21
CA VAL A 181 -7.21 35.99 -10.78
C VAL A 181 -5.90 36.65 -10.39
N THR A 182 -5.94 37.44 -9.31
CA THR A 182 -4.79 38.13 -8.74
C THR A 182 -4.36 37.49 -7.44
N LEU A 183 -3.08 37.64 -7.07
CA LEU A 183 -2.53 37.06 -5.84
C LEU A 183 -3.30 37.47 -4.57
N ASN A 184 -3.84 38.69 -4.52
CA ASN A 184 -4.59 39.20 -3.36
C ASN A 184 -5.88 38.42 -3.06
N ASN A 185 -6.47 37.82 -4.10
CA ASN A 185 -7.73 37.07 -3.99
C ASN A 185 -7.47 35.58 -3.78
N LEU A 186 -6.21 35.14 -3.79
CA LEU A 186 -5.84 33.74 -3.66
C LEU A 186 -5.79 33.35 -2.17
N GLN A 187 -6.69 32.46 -1.75
CA GLN A 187 -6.64 31.88 -0.41
C GLN A 187 -5.79 30.61 -0.40
N LEU A 188 -4.48 30.79 -0.34
CA LEU A 188 -3.52 29.69 -0.39
C LEU A 188 -2.57 29.76 0.80
N ASP A 189 -2.50 28.68 1.58
CA ASP A 189 -1.52 28.54 2.66
C ASP A 189 -0.56 27.39 2.43
N GLN A 190 -1.07 26.30 1.86
CA GLN A 190 -0.32 25.09 1.53
C GLN A 190 -0.45 24.81 0.03
N LEU A 191 0.68 24.54 -0.62
CA LEU A 191 0.73 23.94 -1.96
C LEU A 191 1.37 22.57 -1.88
N MET A 192 0.72 21.58 -2.48
CA MET A 192 1.24 20.23 -2.61
C MET A 192 1.77 20.00 -4.03
N PHE A 193 2.99 19.48 -4.12
CA PHE A 193 3.67 19.16 -5.36
C PHE A 193 3.90 17.66 -5.46
N TYR A 194 3.66 17.11 -6.65
CA TYR A 194 4.10 15.77 -7.02
C TYR A 194 5.38 15.85 -7.85
N LEU A 195 6.37 15.04 -7.51
CA LEU A 195 7.59 14.88 -8.30
C LEU A 195 7.30 13.99 -9.52
N ALA A 196 6.90 14.61 -10.62
CA ALA A 196 6.40 13.94 -11.82
C ALA A 196 7.50 13.53 -12.82
N GLY A 197 8.77 13.78 -12.50
CA GLY A 197 9.91 13.37 -13.32
C GLY A 197 10.11 11.84 -13.35
N PRO A 198 11.03 11.35 -14.21
CA PRO A 198 11.50 9.97 -14.19
C PRO A 198 11.90 9.50 -12.78
N ASP A 199 11.62 8.24 -12.43
CA ASP A 199 11.71 7.74 -11.04
C ASP A 199 13.05 8.04 -10.35
N MET A 200 14.16 7.85 -11.05
CA MET A 200 15.50 8.11 -10.52
C MET A 200 15.67 9.59 -10.14
N GLN A 201 15.30 10.49 -11.05
CA GLN A 201 15.43 11.94 -10.86
C GLN A 201 14.45 12.44 -9.80
N ALA A 202 13.21 11.93 -9.79
CA ALA A 202 12.22 12.26 -8.78
C ALA A 202 12.70 11.88 -7.37
N GLN A 203 13.29 10.70 -7.20
CA GLN A 203 13.80 10.27 -5.89
C GLN A 203 15.05 11.04 -5.45
N GLN A 204 15.96 11.36 -6.37
CA GLN A 204 17.13 12.20 -6.08
C GLN A 204 16.72 13.63 -5.71
N LEU A 205 15.75 14.21 -6.44
CA LEU A 205 15.20 15.53 -6.12
C LEU A 205 14.47 15.52 -4.77
N LEU A 206 13.77 14.43 -4.43
CA LEU A 206 13.16 14.26 -3.11
C LEU A 206 14.20 14.24 -1.98
N GLU A 207 15.28 13.46 -2.13
CA GLU A 207 16.41 13.44 -1.18
C GLU A 207 16.98 14.86 -1.02
N LEU A 208 17.25 15.54 -2.13
CA LEU A 208 17.79 16.89 -2.16
C LEU A 208 16.89 17.88 -1.41
N LEU A 209 15.59 17.87 -1.68
CA LEU A 209 14.66 18.79 -1.02
C LEU A 209 14.50 18.51 0.47
N MET A 210 14.45 17.25 0.87
CA MET A 210 14.13 16.91 2.26
C MET A 210 15.36 16.89 3.18
N GLN A 211 16.58 16.70 2.68
CA GLN A 211 17.80 16.62 3.50
C GLN A 211 18.73 17.81 3.35
N HIS A 212 18.72 18.46 2.18
CA HIS A 212 19.67 19.54 1.86
C HIS A 212 19.02 20.93 1.88
N SER A 213 17.76 21.06 2.32
CA SER A 213 17.10 22.37 2.42
C SER A 213 17.55 23.14 3.67
N VAL A 214 18.13 24.32 3.44
CA VAL A 214 18.65 25.21 4.50
C VAL A 214 17.92 26.54 4.57
N GLY A 215 17.07 26.85 3.58
CA GLY A 215 16.18 28.00 3.64
C GLY A 215 15.01 27.85 2.68
N LEU A 216 13.91 28.52 3.00
CA LEU A 216 12.73 28.58 2.16
C LEU A 216 12.29 30.04 2.03
N VAL A 217 12.17 30.53 0.80
CA VAL A 217 11.84 31.93 0.51
C VAL A 217 10.68 31.96 -0.46
N CYS A 218 9.73 32.86 -0.23
CA CYS A 218 8.64 33.13 -1.15
C CYS A 218 8.67 34.62 -1.54
N GLN A 219 8.54 34.93 -2.84
CA GLN A 219 8.60 36.30 -3.34
C GLN A 219 7.62 36.59 -4.49
N THR A 220 7.18 37.84 -4.63
CA THR A 220 6.40 38.29 -5.79
C THR A 220 7.31 38.54 -7.00
N VAL A 221 6.77 38.40 -8.23
CA VAL A 221 7.52 38.69 -9.46
C VAL A 221 7.20 40.11 -9.95
N GLU A 222 7.95 41.09 -9.46
CA GLU A 222 7.82 42.51 -9.84
C GLU A 222 9.16 43.26 -9.70
N ALA A 223 9.20 44.54 -10.12
CA ALA A 223 10.43 45.34 -10.08
C ALA A 223 10.97 45.56 -8.65
N GLN A 224 10.10 45.58 -7.65
CA GLN A 224 10.44 45.61 -6.22
C GLN A 224 9.73 44.46 -5.51
N PRO A 225 10.29 43.25 -5.51
CA PRO A 225 9.60 42.07 -5.01
C PRO A 225 9.38 42.16 -3.50
N GLN A 226 8.16 41.86 -3.09
CA GLN A 226 7.87 41.54 -1.70
C GLN A 226 8.41 40.16 -1.41
N ARG A 227 9.16 40.01 -0.31
CA ARG A 227 9.84 38.77 0.05
C ARG A 227 9.49 38.36 1.47
N ARG A 228 9.36 37.06 1.69
CA ARG A 228 9.20 36.46 3.01
C ARG A 228 10.05 35.20 3.10
N ALA A 229 10.85 35.11 4.16
CA ALA A 229 11.41 33.83 4.57
C ALA A 229 10.29 33.01 5.22
N LEU A 230 10.17 31.76 4.81
CA LEU A 230 9.27 30.77 5.40
C LEU A 230 10.07 29.95 6.42
N ALA A 231 9.36 29.39 7.39
CA ALA A 231 9.97 28.48 8.33
C ALA A 231 10.35 27.16 7.61
N LEU A 232 11.48 26.57 7.98
CA LEU A 232 12.00 25.35 7.33
C LEU A 232 11.07 24.15 7.51
N ASP A 233 10.34 24.09 8.62
CA ASP A 233 9.28 23.10 8.86
C ASP A 233 8.06 23.30 7.94
N GLY A 234 8.04 24.37 7.16
CA GLY A 234 7.07 24.61 6.09
C GLY A 234 7.26 23.68 4.89
N LEU A 235 8.46 23.12 4.67
CA LEU A 235 8.72 22.11 3.64
C LEU A 235 8.56 20.71 4.25
N ARG A 236 7.59 19.92 3.77
CA ARG A 236 7.28 18.60 4.35
C ARG A 236 7.13 17.53 3.28
N GLN A 237 7.64 16.33 3.54
CA GLN A 237 7.30 15.16 2.74
C GLN A 237 5.91 14.65 3.14
N GLU A 238 5.07 14.39 2.15
CA GLU A 238 3.68 13.96 2.30
C GLU A 238 3.49 12.48 1.94
N GLY A 239 2.37 11.90 2.34
CA GLY A 239 1.97 10.52 2.00
C GLY A 239 2.04 9.50 3.14
N PHE A 240 2.39 9.92 4.36
CA PHE A 240 2.56 9.03 5.53
C PHE A 240 1.45 9.10 6.58
N ALA A 241 0.57 10.09 6.48
CA ALA A 241 -0.54 10.25 7.40
C ALA A 241 -1.65 9.19 7.16
N ALA A 242 -2.54 9.00 8.13
CA ALA A 242 -3.58 7.98 8.07
C ALA A 242 -4.71 8.35 7.09
N ASP A 243 -5.02 9.63 7.00
CA ASP A 243 -5.90 10.23 6.00
C ASP A 243 -5.32 10.17 4.58
N GLN A 244 -4.01 10.04 4.44
CA GLN A 244 -3.29 9.87 3.17
C GLN A 244 -3.14 8.40 2.72
N ALA A 245 -3.84 7.45 3.36
CA ALA A 245 -3.76 6.02 3.06
C ALA A 245 -4.41 5.64 1.71
N LEU A 246 -3.78 4.71 0.97
CA LEU A 246 -4.38 4.10 -0.23
C LEU A 246 -5.15 2.85 0.19
N LEU A 247 -4.51 1.97 0.96
CA LEU A 247 -5.15 0.78 1.48
C LEU A 247 -6.04 1.14 2.68
N PRO A 248 -7.24 0.55 2.81
CA PRO A 248 -8.13 0.83 3.94
C PRO A 248 -7.46 0.58 5.28
N ASN A 249 -7.67 1.51 6.21
CA ASN A 249 -7.20 1.38 7.58
C ASN A 249 -8.30 0.71 8.42
N ASP A 250 -8.02 -0.48 8.95
CA ASP A 250 -8.87 -1.14 9.94
C ASP A 250 -8.30 -0.84 11.32
N LEU A 251 -9.13 -0.66 12.34
CA LEU A 251 -8.68 -0.42 13.72
C LEU A 251 -7.81 -1.58 14.25
N ARG A 252 -7.99 -2.78 13.70
CA ARG A 252 -7.16 -3.96 13.99
C ARG A 252 -5.78 -3.89 13.34
N ASN A 253 -5.63 -3.10 12.28
CA ASN A 253 -4.43 -3.06 11.47
C ASN A 253 -3.40 -2.09 12.06
N PHE A 254 -2.19 -2.60 12.27
CA PHE A 254 -1.05 -1.74 12.54
C PHE A 254 -0.67 -0.90 11.30
N GLU A 255 -0.82 0.42 11.40
CA GLU A 255 -0.57 1.36 10.29
C GLU A 255 0.85 1.30 9.71
N GLY A 256 1.85 0.91 10.50
CA GLY A 256 3.24 0.88 10.03
C GLY A 256 3.46 -0.16 8.92
N TYR A 257 2.86 -1.35 9.03
CA TYR A 257 2.99 -2.38 7.99
C TYR A 257 2.26 -2.03 6.70
N ARG A 258 1.19 -1.24 6.80
CA ARG A 258 0.50 -0.68 5.62
C ARG A 258 1.47 0.18 4.79
N LEU A 259 2.32 0.99 5.41
CA LEU A 259 3.29 1.82 4.69
C LEU A 259 4.29 0.97 3.90
N LEU A 260 4.75 -0.15 4.46
CA LEU A 260 5.61 -1.10 3.73
C LEU A 260 4.88 -1.74 2.56
N GLN A 261 3.64 -2.20 2.77
CA GLN A 261 2.82 -2.78 1.71
C GLN A 261 2.62 -1.78 0.57
N GLU A 262 2.27 -0.54 0.88
CA GLU A 262 2.07 0.52 -0.11
C GLU A 262 3.39 0.92 -0.79
N TYR A 263 4.53 0.86 -0.09
CA TYR A 263 5.84 1.13 -0.67
C TYR A 263 6.22 0.11 -1.74
N PHE A 264 6.13 -1.18 -1.42
CA PHE A 264 6.45 -2.23 -2.40
C PHE A 264 5.39 -2.38 -3.49
N ALA A 265 4.15 -1.94 -3.25
CA ALA A 265 3.10 -1.89 -4.26
C ALA A 265 3.26 -0.70 -5.22
N PHE A 266 3.52 0.50 -4.70
CA PHE A 266 3.55 1.72 -5.49
C PHE A 266 4.38 2.85 -4.82
N PRO A 267 5.72 2.86 -4.98
CA PRO A 267 6.60 3.82 -4.31
C PRO A 267 6.27 5.30 -4.62
N ALA A 268 5.74 5.57 -5.82
CA ALA A 268 5.43 6.92 -6.30
C ALA A 268 4.45 7.69 -5.40
N ARG A 269 3.63 7.02 -4.59
CA ARG A 269 2.75 7.67 -3.61
C ARG A 269 3.48 8.53 -2.57
N PHE A 270 4.77 8.24 -2.33
CA PHE A 270 5.59 8.89 -1.29
C PHE A 270 6.49 10.00 -1.87
N GLN A 271 6.30 10.35 -3.14
CA GLN A 271 7.05 11.38 -3.87
C GLN A 271 6.31 12.73 -3.90
N PHE A 272 5.57 13.01 -2.83
CA PHE A 272 4.86 14.27 -2.64
C PHE A 272 5.58 15.11 -1.59
N PHE A 273 5.62 16.42 -1.81
CA PHE A 273 6.03 17.38 -0.80
C PHE A 273 5.06 18.57 -0.76
N SER A 274 4.94 19.19 0.41
CA SER A 274 4.14 20.40 0.59
C SER A 274 5.02 21.58 1.00
N VAL A 275 4.60 22.76 0.57
CA VAL A 275 5.15 24.04 1.01
C VAL A 275 4.03 24.79 1.74
N ASN A 276 4.24 25.06 3.03
CA ASN A 276 3.28 25.68 3.93
C ASN A 276 3.69 27.12 4.29
N GLY A 277 2.74 27.91 4.79
CA GLY A 277 2.97 29.28 5.24
C GLY A 277 3.02 30.28 4.09
N LEU A 278 2.33 30.02 2.98
CA LEU A 278 2.28 30.92 1.81
C LEU A 278 1.35 32.12 2.03
N ARG A 279 0.37 32.00 2.93
CA ARG A 279 -0.67 33.01 3.17
C ARG A 279 -0.13 34.40 3.55
N PRO A 280 0.88 34.56 4.43
CA PRO A 280 1.38 35.88 4.82
C PRO A 280 1.98 36.70 3.68
N LEU A 281 2.55 36.05 2.64
CA LEU A 281 3.04 36.77 1.46
C LEU A 281 1.87 37.25 0.61
N LEU A 282 0.88 36.39 0.37
CA LEU A 282 -0.28 36.71 -0.47
C LEU A 282 -1.12 37.85 0.12
N GLN A 283 -1.24 37.91 1.45
CA GLN A 283 -1.91 39.00 2.16
C GLN A 283 -1.10 40.31 2.19
N SER A 284 0.23 40.27 2.01
CA SER A 284 1.05 41.49 2.01
C SER A 284 1.03 42.23 0.66
N VAL A 285 0.54 41.58 -0.40
CA VAL A 285 0.40 42.20 -1.71
C VAL A 285 -0.65 43.30 -1.64
N ARG A 286 -0.19 44.56 -1.74
CA ARG A 286 -1.05 45.74 -1.58
C ARG A 286 -2.03 45.87 -2.75
N GLU A 287 -3.29 46.18 -2.47
CA GLU A 287 -4.37 46.40 -3.47
C GLU A 287 -4.12 47.56 -4.47
N GLY A 288 -2.99 48.29 -4.37
CA GLY A 288 -2.84 49.60 -4.99
C GLY A 288 -2.00 49.72 -6.27
N LYS A 289 -1.17 48.75 -6.67
CA LYS A 289 -0.31 48.90 -7.87
C LYS A 289 -0.05 47.57 -8.58
N LYS A 290 -0.67 47.42 -9.76
CA LYS A 290 -0.64 46.25 -10.67
C LYS A 290 -1.20 44.96 -10.05
N ALA A 291 -2.16 44.37 -10.76
CA ALA A 291 -2.67 43.03 -10.51
C ALA A 291 -1.54 42.01 -10.67
N LEU A 292 -0.81 41.71 -9.58
CA LEU A 292 0.22 40.68 -9.59
C LEU A 292 -0.46 39.32 -9.76
N ARG A 293 0.12 38.50 -10.65
CA ARG A 293 -0.38 37.16 -10.99
C ARG A 293 0.70 36.09 -10.87
N GLN A 294 1.92 36.48 -10.51
CA GLN A 294 3.07 35.60 -10.47
C GLN A 294 3.83 35.76 -9.16
N PHE A 295 4.19 34.62 -8.57
CA PHE A 295 5.02 34.53 -7.39
C PHE A 295 5.96 33.34 -7.53
N GLU A 296 7.00 33.31 -6.70
CA GLU A 296 8.03 32.29 -6.74
C GLU A 296 8.29 31.72 -5.36
N ILE A 297 8.51 30.42 -5.32
CA ILE A 297 9.01 29.69 -4.16
C ILE A 297 10.44 29.29 -4.48
N VAL A 298 11.37 29.64 -3.61
CA VAL A 298 12.80 29.33 -3.73
C VAL A 298 13.21 28.49 -2.54
N VAL A 299 13.59 27.24 -2.80
CA VAL A 299 14.17 26.34 -1.80
C VAL A 299 15.69 26.48 -1.90
N LEU A 300 16.33 27.00 -0.87
CA LEU A 300 17.79 27.12 -0.78
C LEU A 300 18.39 25.81 -0.30
N LEU A 301 19.46 25.38 -0.96
CA LEU A 301 20.08 24.08 -0.78
C LEU A 301 21.57 24.21 -0.40
N ASP A 302 22.04 23.40 0.54
CA ASP A 302 23.47 23.30 0.91
C ASP A 302 24.29 22.36 0.02
N ARG A 303 23.60 21.66 -0.89
CA ARG A 303 24.20 20.74 -1.85
C ARG A 303 23.84 21.10 -3.26
N HIS A 304 24.82 20.95 -4.15
CA HIS A 304 24.66 21.11 -5.58
C HIS A 304 24.70 19.76 -6.29
N ASP A 305 23.79 19.55 -7.24
CA ASP A 305 23.74 18.34 -8.08
C ASP A 305 23.72 18.74 -9.56
N ALA A 306 24.87 18.63 -10.21
CA ALA A 306 25.06 19.04 -11.61
C ALA A 306 24.31 18.13 -12.61
N ALA A 307 23.94 16.91 -12.23
CA ALA A 307 23.18 16.02 -13.09
C ALA A 307 21.70 16.43 -13.09
N LEU A 308 21.15 16.73 -11.91
CA LEU A 308 19.78 17.24 -11.77
C LEU A 308 19.61 18.65 -12.35
N GLU A 309 20.57 19.56 -12.15
CA GLU A 309 20.52 20.94 -12.69
C GLU A 309 20.29 20.97 -14.21
N ARG A 310 20.83 20.00 -14.95
CA ARG A 310 20.72 19.95 -16.41
C ARG A 310 19.37 19.46 -16.93
N VAL A 311 18.57 18.81 -16.08
CA VAL A 311 17.36 18.10 -16.51
C VAL A 311 16.09 18.62 -15.85
N VAL A 312 16.18 19.17 -14.64
CA VAL A 312 15.02 19.62 -13.88
C VAL A 312 14.35 20.81 -14.58
N ASP A 313 13.09 20.62 -14.93
CA ASP A 313 12.24 21.59 -15.62
C ASP A 313 10.80 21.52 -15.11
N VAL A 314 9.88 22.22 -15.79
CA VAL A 314 8.45 22.24 -15.44
C VAL A 314 7.80 20.85 -15.48
N ALA A 315 8.29 19.90 -16.29
CA ALA A 315 7.72 18.56 -16.36
C ALA A 315 8.00 17.71 -15.12
N HIS A 316 9.01 18.08 -14.31
CA HIS A 316 9.41 17.37 -13.11
C HIS A 316 8.53 17.64 -11.89
N LEU A 317 7.72 18.70 -11.93
CA LEU A 317 6.78 19.07 -10.87
C LEU A 317 5.37 19.14 -11.43
N ALA A 318 4.42 18.59 -10.70
CA ALA A 318 3.00 18.71 -11.03
C ALA A 318 2.20 19.19 -9.81
N LEU A 319 1.14 19.95 -10.08
CA LEU A 319 0.16 20.40 -9.10
C LEU A 319 -1.14 19.61 -9.25
N HIS A 320 -2.01 19.68 -8.23
CA HIS A 320 -3.33 19.05 -8.25
C HIS A 320 -3.27 17.54 -8.53
N CYS A 321 -2.20 16.89 -8.08
CA CYS A 321 -2.04 15.45 -8.19
C CYS A 321 -2.53 14.75 -6.93
N THR A 322 -3.07 13.55 -7.08
CA THR A 322 -3.44 12.67 -5.97
C THR A 322 -3.20 11.21 -6.33
N PRO A 323 -2.68 10.39 -5.39
CA PRO A 323 -2.73 8.95 -5.54
C PRO A 323 -4.18 8.48 -5.67
N VAL A 324 -4.41 7.54 -6.58
CA VAL A 324 -5.71 6.92 -6.80
C VAL A 324 -5.58 5.40 -6.70
N ILE A 325 -6.64 4.74 -6.22
CA ILE A 325 -6.68 3.28 -6.05
C ILE A 325 -7.89 2.69 -6.75
N ASN A 326 -7.70 1.54 -7.39
CA ASN A 326 -8.78 0.75 -8.00
C ASN A 326 -9.55 0.00 -6.92
N LEU A 327 -10.21 0.74 -6.03
CA LEU A 327 -10.99 0.23 -4.91
C LEU A 327 -12.20 1.13 -4.72
N PHE A 328 -13.40 0.56 -4.82
CA PHE A 328 -14.64 1.32 -4.78
C PHE A 328 -15.79 0.48 -4.21
N PRO A 329 -16.81 1.13 -3.62
CA PRO A 329 -17.98 0.43 -3.10
C PRO A 329 -18.88 -0.04 -4.24
N LYS A 330 -19.41 -1.26 -4.11
CA LYS A 330 -20.45 -1.81 -4.99
C LYS A 330 -21.37 -2.73 -4.19
N VAL A 331 -22.61 -2.85 -4.66
CA VAL A 331 -23.55 -3.85 -4.15
C VAL A 331 -23.34 -5.13 -4.94
N ALA A 332 -23.07 -6.24 -4.25
CA ALA A 332 -22.98 -7.55 -4.87
C ALA A 332 -24.36 -8.05 -5.29
N GLU A 333 -24.38 -8.92 -6.29
CA GLU A 333 -25.62 -9.47 -6.83
C GLU A 333 -26.33 -10.36 -5.79
N ARG A 334 -27.67 -10.44 -5.87
CA ARG A 334 -28.45 -11.24 -4.91
C ARG A 334 -28.17 -12.73 -5.07
N ILE A 335 -27.90 -13.41 -3.96
CA ILE A 335 -27.60 -14.85 -3.93
C ILE A 335 -28.77 -15.59 -3.31
N ALA A 336 -29.35 -16.54 -4.04
CA ALA A 336 -30.39 -17.41 -3.50
C ALA A 336 -29.78 -18.41 -2.50
N ILE A 337 -30.35 -18.48 -1.30
CA ILE A 337 -29.90 -19.41 -0.25
C ILE A 337 -30.76 -20.68 -0.22
N ASN A 338 -30.15 -21.77 0.20
CA ASN A 338 -30.84 -23.06 0.36
C ASN A 338 -30.16 -23.90 1.45
N GLU A 339 -30.91 -24.79 2.08
CA GLU A 339 -30.39 -25.62 3.18
C GLU A 339 -29.36 -26.68 2.74
N LYS A 340 -29.18 -26.91 1.44
CA LYS A 340 -28.24 -27.92 0.92
C LYS A 340 -26.80 -27.39 0.86
N ASN A 341 -26.63 -26.07 0.79
CA ASN A 341 -25.35 -25.42 0.65
C ASN A 341 -24.91 -24.83 2.00
N HIS A 342 -23.65 -25.07 2.36
CA HIS A 342 -23.03 -24.52 3.59
C HIS A 342 -22.24 -23.22 3.32
N GLU A 343 -21.98 -22.93 2.05
CA GLU A 343 -21.20 -21.80 1.58
C GLU A 343 -21.82 -21.21 0.32
N TYR A 344 -21.72 -19.89 0.19
CA TYR A 344 -22.30 -19.10 -0.89
C TYR A 344 -21.22 -18.28 -1.57
N HIS A 345 -21.08 -18.40 -2.88
CA HIS A 345 -20.12 -17.63 -3.67
C HIS A 345 -20.60 -16.19 -3.84
N LEU A 346 -19.83 -15.23 -3.31
CA LEU A 346 -20.08 -13.80 -3.53
C LEU A 346 -19.58 -13.37 -4.91
N VAL A 347 -20.52 -13.10 -5.80
CA VAL A 347 -20.25 -12.55 -7.13
C VAL A 347 -20.77 -11.11 -7.19
N VAL A 348 -19.89 -10.18 -7.58
CA VAL A 348 -20.25 -8.75 -7.66
C VAL A 348 -21.19 -8.48 -8.83
N ASP A 349 -21.02 -9.19 -9.94
CA ASP A 349 -21.80 -9.03 -11.17
C ASP A 349 -21.95 -10.39 -11.87
N ASN A 350 -23.19 -10.87 -12.04
CA ASN A 350 -23.47 -12.16 -12.67
C ASN A 350 -23.28 -12.16 -14.19
N ILE A 351 -23.42 -11.01 -14.84
CA ILE A 351 -23.20 -10.89 -16.30
C ILE A 351 -21.70 -10.94 -16.56
N ARG A 352 -20.90 -10.32 -15.68
CA ARG A 352 -19.44 -10.21 -15.84
C ARG A 352 -18.69 -10.56 -14.55
N PRO A 353 -18.72 -11.85 -14.15
CA PRO A 353 -18.10 -12.31 -12.90
C PRO A 353 -16.57 -12.19 -12.88
N LEU A 354 -15.94 -11.97 -14.05
CA LEU A 354 -14.49 -11.82 -14.18
C LEU A 354 -14.01 -10.37 -14.14
N ASP A 355 -14.90 -9.38 -14.18
CA ASP A 355 -14.50 -7.97 -14.25
C ASP A 355 -14.24 -7.36 -12.87
N TYR A 356 -14.76 -7.99 -11.81
CA TYR A 356 -14.67 -7.50 -10.45
C TYR A 356 -14.17 -8.59 -9.51
N GLU A 357 -13.50 -8.15 -8.46
CA GLU A 357 -13.02 -9.01 -7.38
C GLU A 357 -13.33 -8.35 -6.03
N VAL A 358 -13.83 -9.14 -5.08
CA VAL A 358 -14.22 -8.64 -3.76
C VAL A 358 -12.98 -8.38 -2.92
N PHE A 359 -12.74 -7.11 -2.58
CA PHE A 359 -11.68 -6.71 -1.66
C PHE A 359 -12.10 -6.92 -0.21
N SER A 360 -13.30 -6.48 0.20
CA SER A 360 -13.83 -6.73 1.54
C SER A 360 -15.36 -6.65 1.56
N VAL A 361 -15.98 -7.37 2.50
CA VAL A 361 -17.43 -7.31 2.74
C VAL A 361 -17.67 -6.32 3.86
N GLN A 362 -18.38 -5.23 3.55
CA GLN A 362 -18.70 -4.17 4.50
C GLN A 362 -19.99 -4.48 5.26
N ARG A 363 -20.98 -5.04 4.57
CA ARG A 363 -22.28 -5.38 5.14
C ARG A 363 -22.86 -6.61 4.46
N LEU A 364 -23.51 -7.48 5.22
CA LEU A 364 -24.21 -8.65 4.70
C LEU A 364 -25.62 -8.73 5.28
N GLY A 365 -26.61 -8.92 4.41
CA GLY A 365 -28.01 -9.02 4.80
C GLY A 365 -28.74 -10.16 4.14
N GLY A 366 -29.58 -10.84 4.92
CA GLY A 366 -30.63 -11.72 4.45
C GLY A 366 -31.93 -10.96 4.18
N SER A 367 -32.70 -11.45 3.22
CA SER A 367 -34.05 -11.00 2.90
C SER A 367 -34.94 -12.17 2.46
N ALA A 368 -36.19 -12.19 2.94
CA ALA A 368 -37.26 -13.08 2.49
C ALA A 368 -37.99 -12.54 1.24
N SER A 369 -38.01 -11.21 1.10
CA SER A 369 -38.78 -10.46 0.09
C SER A 369 -37.96 -9.32 -0.55
N GLU A 370 -38.62 -8.31 -1.15
CA GLU A 370 -37.93 -7.16 -1.76
C GLU A 370 -37.21 -6.24 -0.76
N LYS A 371 -37.57 -6.30 0.53
CA LYS A 371 -36.91 -5.50 1.58
C LYS A 371 -35.47 -5.98 1.77
N ARG A 372 -34.53 -5.06 1.53
CA ARG A 372 -33.10 -5.29 1.74
C ARG A 372 -32.79 -5.24 3.24
N TYR A 373 -31.98 -6.19 3.73
CA TYR A 373 -31.54 -6.28 5.13
C TYR A 373 -32.67 -6.52 6.16
N GLU A 374 -33.48 -7.56 5.96
CA GLU A 374 -34.43 -8.00 7.00
C GLU A 374 -33.70 -8.61 8.20
N GLN A 375 -32.61 -9.34 7.93
CA GLN A 375 -31.69 -9.82 8.94
C GLN A 375 -30.27 -9.44 8.53
N GLU A 376 -29.59 -8.64 9.34
CA GLU A 376 -28.18 -8.33 9.13
C GLU A 376 -27.31 -9.43 9.74
N PHE A 377 -26.24 -9.82 9.07
CA PHE A 377 -25.23 -10.76 9.59
C PHE A 377 -23.95 -9.98 9.88
N ARG A 378 -23.39 -10.16 11.08
CA ARG A 378 -22.14 -9.50 11.49
C ARG A 378 -20.91 -10.36 11.17
N PRO A 379 -19.72 -9.79 10.91
CA PRO A 379 -18.52 -10.59 10.71
C PRO A 379 -18.17 -11.35 12.01
N PHE A 380 -18.08 -12.67 11.93
CA PHE A 380 -17.83 -13.54 13.08
C PHE A 380 -16.51 -13.22 13.81
N TYR A 381 -15.47 -12.88 13.03
CA TYR A 381 -14.13 -12.60 13.53
C TYR A 381 -13.86 -11.10 13.78
N SER A 382 -14.86 -10.23 13.66
CA SER A 382 -14.69 -8.82 14.01
C SER A 382 -14.88 -8.61 15.51
N THR A 383 -13.88 -8.01 16.16
CA THR A 383 -14.00 -7.52 17.53
C THR A 383 -14.84 -6.24 17.55
N LEU A 384 -16.16 -6.38 17.50
CA LEU A 384 -17.03 -5.28 17.88
C LEU A 384 -17.00 -5.21 19.41
N SER A 385 -16.28 -4.25 19.98
CA SER A 385 -16.30 -3.89 21.41
C SER A 385 -17.68 -3.45 21.92
N ALA A 386 -18.75 -3.73 21.18
CA ALA A 386 -20.14 -3.36 21.43
C ALA A 386 -21.09 -4.57 21.28
N ASP A 387 -20.57 -5.81 21.21
CA ASP A 387 -21.39 -7.03 21.15
C ASP A 387 -21.47 -7.76 22.51
N ASP A 388 -21.63 -6.99 23.60
CA ASP A 388 -21.78 -7.51 24.97
C ASP A 388 -22.96 -8.48 25.13
N GLY A 389 -23.90 -8.48 24.18
CA GLY A 389 -25.12 -9.28 24.20
C GLY A 389 -25.16 -10.48 23.26
N ASN A 390 -24.09 -10.76 22.50
CA ASN A 390 -24.07 -11.78 21.43
C ASN A 390 -25.23 -11.59 20.44
N TYR A 391 -24.96 -10.87 19.35
CA TYR A 391 -25.94 -10.57 18.30
C TYR A 391 -26.63 -11.82 17.72
N GLY A 392 -25.96 -12.97 17.73
CA GLY A 392 -26.55 -14.26 17.39
C GLY A 392 -26.67 -14.58 15.90
N ALA A 393 -26.30 -13.67 14.98
CA ALA A 393 -26.26 -13.95 13.53
C ALA A 393 -24.97 -13.41 12.88
N TYR A 394 -24.14 -14.33 12.40
CA TYR A 394 -22.79 -14.05 11.96
C TYR A 394 -22.46 -14.63 10.60
N PHE A 395 -21.44 -14.09 9.95
CA PHE A 395 -20.86 -14.64 8.73
C PHE A 395 -19.33 -14.78 8.83
N SER A 396 -18.77 -15.71 8.07
CA SER A 396 -17.32 -15.87 7.91
C SER A 396 -16.94 -15.93 6.43
N LEU A 397 -15.75 -15.41 6.07
CA LEU A 397 -15.32 -15.32 4.67
C LEU A 397 -14.24 -16.34 4.36
N ARG A 398 -14.43 -17.17 3.33
CA ARG A 398 -13.35 -18.00 2.78
C ARG A 398 -12.89 -17.41 1.47
N ARG A 399 -11.57 -17.21 1.33
CA ARG A 399 -10.95 -16.74 0.10
C ARG A 399 -10.15 -17.85 -0.53
N GLU A 400 -10.41 -18.12 -1.79
CA GLU A 400 -9.66 -19.13 -2.56
C GLU A 400 -9.15 -18.51 -3.85
N GLN A 401 -7.90 -18.82 -4.19
CA GLN A 401 -7.35 -18.42 -5.48
C GLN A 401 -8.11 -19.12 -6.59
N ARG A 402 -8.46 -18.38 -7.64
CA ARG A 402 -9.22 -18.97 -8.74
C ARG A 402 -8.40 -20.03 -9.45
N THR A 403 -8.97 -21.21 -9.60
CA THR A 403 -8.40 -22.25 -10.46
C THR A 403 -8.76 -21.96 -11.92
N LEU A 404 -7.77 -22.06 -12.81
CA LEU A 404 -8.00 -21.89 -14.24
C LEU A 404 -8.92 -22.99 -14.77
N SER A 405 -9.98 -22.59 -15.48
CA SER A 405 -10.89 -23.51 -16.16
C SER A 405 -10.15 -24.29 -17.25
N GLU A 406 -10.66 -25.47 -17.63
CA GLU A 406 -10.05 -26.26 -18.70
C GLU A 406 -9.93 -25.49 -20.03
N HIS A 407 -10.93 -24.67 -20.34
CA HIS A 407 -10.91 -23.80 -21.50
C HIS A 407 -9.78 -22.77 -21.39
N ALA A 408 -9.64 -22.10 -20.24
CA ALA A 408 -8.55 -21.13 -20.01
C ALA A 408 -7.16 -21.79 -20.05
N ARG A 409 -7.02 -23.04 -19.60
CA ARG A 409 -5.76 -23.79 -19.72
C ARG A 409 -5.42 -24.15 -21.17
N ARG A 410 -6.44 -24.43 -22.00
CA ARG A 410 -6.27 -24.83 -23.41
C ARG A 410 -6.09 -23.64 -24.36
N TYR A 411 -6.84 -22.58 -24.16
CA TYR A 411 -6.92 -21.43 -25.07
C TYR A 411 -6.30 -20.14 -24.52
N GLY A 412 -5.74 -20.20 -23.31
CA GLY A 412 -5.17 -19.04 -22.61
C GLY A 412 -6.21 -18.24 -21.82
N THR A 413 -5.71 -17.36 -20.97
CA THR A 413 -6.49 -16.42 -20.15
C THR A 413 -6.54 -15.04 -20.80
N ARG A 414 -7.56 -14.23 -20.46
CA ARG A 414 -7.66 -12.83 -20.92
C ARG A 414 -6.41 -12.02 -20.53
N THR A 415 -5.92 -12.25 -19.32
CA THR A 415 -4.72 -11.66 -18.76
C THR A 415 -3.98 -12.68 -17.88
N GLY A 416 -2.75 -12.38 -17.46
CA GLY A 416 -2.00 -13.23 -16.54
C GLY A 416 -2.52 -13.23 -15.09
N TYR A 417 -3.52 -12.39 -14.76
CA TYR A 417 -4.04 -12.26 -13.40
C TYR A 417 -5.27 -13.12 -13.18
N ALA A 418 -5.14 -14.16 -12.36
CA ALA A 418 -6.23 -15.10 -12.08
C ALA A 418 -7.29 -14.53 -11.14
N GLY A 419 -6.90 -13.72 -10.14
CA GLY A 419 -7.77 -13.22 -9.06
C GLY A 419 -8.19 -14.30 -8.04
N SER A 420 -8.93 -13.87 -7.03
CA SER A 420 -9.50 -14.69 -5.96
C SER A 420 -11.02 -14.71 -6.00
N GLU A 421 -11.61 -15.73 -5.40
CA GLU A 421 -13.04 -15.89 -5.22
C GLU A 421 -13.37 -15.87 -3.71
N VAL A 422 -14.50 -15.27 -3.35
CA VAL A 422 -14.93 -15.13 -1.95
C VAL A 422 -16.20 -15.92 -1.71
N PHE A 423 -16.16 -16.79 -0.71
CA PHE A 423 -17.30 -17.56 -0.25
C PHE A 423 -17.70 -17.11 1.14
N VAL A 424 -19.00 -17.12 1.42
CA VAL A 424 -19.57 -16.76 2.72
C VAL A 424 -20.23 -17.98 3.33
N SER A 425 -19.94 -18.23 4.59
CA SER A 425 -20.72 -19.13 5.45
C SER A 425 -21.50 -18.31 6.47
N LEU A 426 -22.70 -18.76 6.79
CA LEU A 426 -23.59 -18.13 7.75
C LEU A 426 -23.76 -19.00 8.98
N VAL A 427 -23.94 -18.35 10.13
CA VAL A 427 -24.30 -18.99 11.39
C VAL A 427 -25.32 -18.10 12.08
N ASP A 428 -26.43 -18.70 12.51
CA ASP A 428 -27.43 -18.07 13.36
C ASP A 428 -27.67 -18.98 14.57
N GLU A 429 -27.49 -18.43 15.77
CA GLU A 429 -27.64 -19.12 17.04
C GLU A 429 -29.11 -19.46 17.34
N ARG A 430 -30.04 -18.61 16.90
CA ARG A 430 -31.48 -18.78 17.18
C ARG A 430 -32.11 -19.80 16.25
N GLN A 431 -31.65 -19.86 14.99
CA GLN A 431 -32.09 -20.86 14.01
C GLN A 431 -30.93 -21.23 13.08
N SER A 432 -30.28 -22.36 13.35
CA SER A 432 -29.15 -22.81 12.53
C SER A 432 -29.63 -23.38 11.19
N PRO A 433 -29.01 -23.00 10.05
CA PRO A 433 -27.93 -22.02 9.89
C PRO A 433 -28.41 -20.56 9.69
N TRP A 434 -29.70 -20.33 9.40
CA TRP A 434 -30.37 -19.02 9.31
C TRP A 434 -31.90 -19.18 9.41
N HIS A 435 -32.63 -18.08 9.61
CA HIS A 435 -34.11 -18.10 9.68
C HIS A 435 -34.74 -18.64 8.38
N SER A 436 -35.71 -19.54 8.47
CA SER A 436 -36.29 -20.29 7.34
C SER A 436 -36.98 -19.42 6.28
N ASP A 437 -37.40 -18.22 6.68
CA ASP A 437 -38.04 -17.26 5.78
C ASP A 437 -37.06 -16.58 4.81
N LEU A 438 -35.76 -16.58 5.12
CA LEU A 438 -34.75 -15.92 4.29
C LEU A 438 -34.56 -16.68 2.97
N LYS A 439 -34.55 -15.94 1.86
CA LYS A 439 -34.41 -16.50 0.50
C LYS A 439 -33.22 -15.95 -0.26
N TYR A 440 -32.77 -14.74 0.08
CA TYR A 440 -31.70 -14.07 -0.63
C TYR A 440 -30.70 -13.42 0.32
N LEU A 441 -29.42 -13.46 -0.05
CA LEU A 441 -28.36 -12.66 0.54
C LEU A 441 -28.00 -11.50 -0.39
N THR A 442 -27.73 -10.35 0.21
CA THR A 442 -27.15 -9.17 -0.46
C THR A 442 -25.97 -8.67 0.35
N ALA A 443 -24.88 -8.32 -0.32
CA ALA A 443 -23.68 -7.79 0.33
C ALA A 443 -23.32 -6.40 -0.20
N ASP A 444 -22.99 -5.48 0.69
CA ASP A 444 -22.22 -4.28 0.35
C ASP A 444 -20.74 -4.63 0.41
N VAL A 445 -20.03 -4.44 -0.68
CA VAL A 445 -18.62 -4.82 -0.81
C VAL A 445 -17.78 -3.64 -1.25
N LEU A 446 -16.52 -3.61 -0.80
CA LEU A 446 -15.46 -2.93 -1.55
C LEU A 446 -14.93 -3.93 -2.58
N CYS A 447 -14.82 -3.50 -3.83
CA CYS A 447 -14.29 -4.33 -4.91
C CYS A 447 -13.21 -3.61 -5.71
N THR A 448 -12.39 -4.41 -6.37
CA THR A 448 -11.44 -3.96 -7.40
C THR A 448 -11.98 -4.35 -8.77
N SER A 449 -11.45 -3.73 -9.82
CA SER A 449 -11.72 -4.08 -11.22
C SER A 449 -10.87 -5.26 -11.72
N ARG A 450 -10.44 -6.16 -10.83
CA ARG A 450 -9.65 -7.37 -11.11
C ARG A 450 -8.52 -7.09 -12.12
N ASP A 451 -8.58 -7.67 -13.31
CA ASP A 451 -7.57 -7.58 -14.38
C ASP A 451 -7.81 -6.45 -15.39
N LEU A 452 -8.90 -5.69 -15.28
CA LEU A 452 -9.19 -4.56 -16.16
C LEU A 452 -8.09 -3.48 -16.17
N PRO A 453 -7.39 -3.18 -15.05
CA PRO A 453 -6.22 -2.28 -15.07
C PRO A 453 -5.12 -2.73 -16.04
N LEU A 454 -4.93 -4.04 -16.24
CA LEU A 454 -3.96 -4.57 -17.21
C LEU A 454 -4.37 -4.29 -18.65
N MET A 455 -5.68 -4.26 -18.91
CA MET A 455 -6.22 -3.89 -20.22
C MET A 455 -6.08 -2.38 -20.48
N LEU A 456 -6.25 -1.56 -19.44
CA LEU A 456 -6.00 -0.11 -19.53
C LEU A 456 -4.54 0.20 -19.87
N LEU A 457 -3.59 -0.58 -19.36
CA LEU A 457 -2.17 -0.43 -19.69
C LEU A 457 -1.85 -0.63 -21.19
N GLN A 458 -2.68 -1.40 -21.90
CA GLN A 458 -2.50 -1.70 -23.32
C GLN A 458 -3.15 -0.67 -24.25
N GLN A 459 -3.91 0.28 -23.70
CA GLN A 459 -4.65 1.31 -24.45
C GLN A 459 -4.18 2.71 -24.07
N ASP A 460 -4.69 3.72 -24.77
CA ASP A 460 -4.35 5.12 -24.48
C ASP A 460 -4.84 5.52 -23.07
N GLN A 461 -3.88 5.87 -22.23
CA GLN A 461 -4.08 6.24 -20.82
C GLN A 461 -4.44 7.72 -20.77
N GLY A 462 -5.73 8.09 -20.68
CA GLY A 462 -5.98 9.54 -20.68
C GLY A 462 -7.37 10.10 -20.44
N ASN A 463 -8.42 9.28 -20.44
CA ASN A 463 -9.78 9.81 -20.30
C ASN A 463 -10.50 9.18 -19.11
N PHE A 464 -10.33 9.81 -17.96
CA PHE A 464 -11.16 9.57 -16.79
C PHE A 464 -12.17 10.71 -16.63
N VAL A 465 -13.35 10.37 -16.12
CA VAL A 465 -14.40 11.34 -15.79
C VAL A 465 -14.71 11.22 -14.31
N MET A 466 -14.88 12.37 -13.67
CA MET A 466 -15.33 12.52 -12.30
C MET A 466 -16.75 13.13 -12.28
N PRO A 467 -17.45 13.14 -11.13
CA PRO A 467 -18.77 13.77 -11.02
C PRO A 467 -18.78 15.22 -11.52
N ASP A 468 -19.85 15.62 -12.23
CA ASP A 468 -19.98 16.94 -12.87
C ASP A 468 -19.95 18.13 -11.89
N SER A 469 -20.15 17.88 -10.59
CA SER A 469 -20.11 18.89 -9.53
C SER A 469 -18.69 19.41 -9.21
N ILE A 470 -17.66 18.84 -9.83
CA ILE A 470 -16.26 19.17 -9.56
C ILE A 470 -15.69 20.01 -10.72
N PRO A 471 -15.10 21.20 -10.45
CA PRO A 471 -14.63 22.13 -11.49
C PRO A 471 -13.30 21.66 -12.11
N ILE A 472 -13.34 20.56 -12.87
CA ILE A 472 -12.20 19.95 -13.55
C ILE A 472 -12.45 19.92 -15.05
N LYS A 473 -11.41 20.24 -15.83
CA LYS A 473 -11.39 20.15 -17.28
C LYS A 473 -11.12 18.73 -17.75
N GLN A 474 -10.08 18.13 -17.19
CA GLN A 474 -9.59 16.80 -17.56
C GLN A 474 -8.90 16.12 -16.37
N VAL A 475 -8.98 14.78 -16.35
CA VAL A 475 -8.21 13.93 -15.44
C VAL A 475 -7.29 13.04 -16.27
N SER A 476 -5.99 13.10 -16.00
CA SER A 476 -4.96 12.27 -16.64
C SER A 476 -4.18 11.47 -15.60
N LEU A 477 -3.55 10.37 -16.01
CA LEU A 477 -2.66 9.61 -15.13
C LEU A 477 -1.21 10.02 -15.41
N ARG A 478 -0.48 10.45 -14.37
CA ARG A 478 0.95 10.80 -14.46
C ARG A 478 1.86 9.61 -14.23
N LYS A 479 1.39 8.64 -13.45
CA LYS A 479 2.13 7.41 -13.14
C LYS A 479 1.16 6.26 -12.93
N GLY A 480 1.52 5.07 -13.40
CA GLY A 480 0.68 3.88 -13.33
C GLY A 480 -0.29 3.79 -14.52
N PRO A 481 -1.34 2.97 -14.45
CA PRO A 481 -1.74 2.14 -13.30
C PRO A 481 -0.81 0.95 -13.02
N THR A 482 -0.61 0.58 -11.76
CA THR A 482 0.15 -0.62 -11.40
C THR A 482 -0.65 -1.88 -11.74
N PRO A 483 0.01 -3.01 -12.07
CA PRO A 483 -0.69 -4.28 -12.20
C PRO A 483 -1.29 -4.69 -10.84
N PRO A 484 -2.52 -5.22 -10.80
CA PRO A 484 -3.08 -5.81 -9.58
C PRO A 484 -2.23 -7.01 -9.14
N ARG A 485 -2.10 -7.23 -7.83
CA ARG A 485 -1.36 -8.35 -7.27
C ARG A 485 -2.27 -9.22 -6.39
N PRO A 486 -2.00 -10.53 -6.28
CA PRO A 486 -2.74 -11.40 -5.37
C PRO A 486 -2.58 -10.95 -3.90
N ALA A 487 -3.26 -11.66 -3.01
CA ALA A 487 -3.12 -11.46 -1.58
C ALA A 487 -1.67 -11.72 -1.13
N LEU A 488 -1.21 -11.00 -0.10
CA LEU A 488 0.14 -11.24 0.47
C LEU A 488 0.19 -12.59 1.20
N ALA A 489 -0.88 -12.94 1.89
CA ALA A 489 -1.00 -14.16 2.66
C ALA A 489 -1.40 -15.34 1.77
N GLU A 490 -0.42 -15.92 1.09
CA GLU A 490 -0.58 -17.17 0.33
C GLU A 490 0.33 -18.29 0.86
N GLY A 491 -0.25 -19.49 0.99
CA GLY A 491 0.48 -20.69 1.40
C GLY A 491 1.31 -20.50 2.67
N MET A 492 2.60 -20.82 2.59
CA MET A 492 3.54 -20.74 3.72
C MET A 492 3.88 -19.31 4.17
N ILE A 493 3.66 -18.29 3.33
CA ILE A 493 3.94 -16.88 3.68
C ILE A 493 2.98 -16.41 4.78
N THR A 494 1.75 -16.94 4.80
CA THR A 494 0.73 -16.67 5.83
C THR A 494 1.28 -16.82 7.24
N TRP A 495 2.00 -17.90 7.54
CA TRP A 495 2.56 -18.13 8.87
C TRP A 495 3.72 -17.18 9.20
N ARG A 496 4.52 -16.79 8.20
CA ARG A 496 5.58 -15.80 8.38
C ARG A 496 5.00 -14.42 8.69
N LEU A 497 3.90 -14.04 8.05
CA LEU A 497 3.17 -12.79 8.34
C LEU A 497 2.59 -12.81 9.76
N ILE A 498 2.05 -13.94 10.22
CA ILE A 498 1.58 -14.11 11.61
C ILE A 498 2.73 -13.97 12.60
N SER A 499 3.82 -14.71 12.38
CA SER A 499 5.03 -14.65 13.23
C SER A 499 5.60 -13.23 13.30
N GLN A 500 5.56 -12.50 12.18
CA GLN A 500 6.02 -11.12 12.07
C GLN A 500 5.21 -10.14 12.94
N LEU A 501 3.93 -10.40 13.18
CA LEU A 501 3.10 -9.56 14.07
C LEU A 501 3.50 -9.71 15.55
N GLN A 502 4.16 -10.82 15.90
CA GLN A 502 4.69 -11.09 17.25
C GLN A 502 6.15 -10.65 17.42
N LEU A 503 6.78 -10.04 16.40
CA LEU A 503 8.20 -9.66 16.47
C LEU A 503 8.47 -8.74 17.66
N ASN A 504 9.17 -9.29 18.64
CA ASN A 504 9.79 -8.55 19.73
C ASN A 504 11.11 -7.97 19.21
N TYR A 505 11.09 -6.68 18.83
CA TYR A 505 12.25 -5.93 18.32
C TYR A 505 13.47 -5.90 19.26
N LEU A 506 13.32 -6.35 20.51
CA LEU A 506 14.43 -6.64 21.43
C LEU A 506 15.46 -7.60 20.80
N SER A 507 15.03 -8.57 19.99
CA SER A 507 15.96 -9.47 19.29
C SER A 507 16.81 -8.77 18.22
N MET A 508 16.37 -7.61 17.71
CA MET A 508 17.18 -6.77 16.81
C MET A 508 18.11 -5.82 17.59
N MET A 509 17.86 -5.58 18.88
CA MET A 509 18.69 -4.75 19.76
C MET A 509 19.87 -5.52 20.35
N ASP A 510 19.70 -6.81 20.63
CA ASP A 510 20.73 -7.65 21.29
C ASP A 510 21.60 -8.45 20.30
N GLY A 511 21.32 -8.38 18.99
CA GLY A 511 22.02 -9.13 17.93
C GLY A 511 23.16 -8.35 17.27
N ASP A 512 24.01 -9.08 16.54
CA ASP A 512 25.03 -8.49 15.65
C ASP A 512 24.34 -7.56 14.60
N PRO A 513 24.91 -6.39 14.25
CA PRO A 513 24.40 -5.54 13.16
C PRO A 513 24.03 -6.28 11.86
N GLU A 514 24.71 -7.37 11.52
CA GLU A 514 24.38 -8.21 10.36
C GLU A 514 23.10 -9.04 10.58
N GLN A 515 22.87 -9.52 11.80
CA GLN A 515 21.66 -10.25 12.18
C GLN A 515 20.44 -9.32 12.24
N GLY A 516 20.63 -8.08 12.72
CA GLY A 516 19.62 -7.03 12.65
C GLY A 516 19.22 -6.75 11.19
N ALA A 517 20.20 -6.61 10.30
CA ALA A 517 19.94 -6.43 8.88
C ALA A 517 19.27 -7.66 8.25
N ALA A 518 19.67 -8.88 8.61
CA ALA A 518 19.02 -10.11 8.12
C ALA A 518 17.53 -10.17 8.50
N SER A 519 17.21 -9.81 9.74
CA SER A 519 15.83 -9.75 10.23
C SER A 519 15.02 -8.69 9.46
N LEU A 520 15.61 -7.52 9.22
CA LEU A 520 14.97 -6.47 8.41
C LEU A 520 14.77 -6.92 6.95
N ARG A 521 15.75 -7.61 6.35
CA ARG A 521 15.60 -8.17 4.99
C ARG A 521 14.48 -9.22 4.92
N GLN A 522 14.36 -10.07 5.94
CA GLN A 522 13.26 -11.02 6.03
C GLN A 522 11.91 -10.31 6.13
N LEU A 523 11.80 -9.27 6.97
CA LEU A 523 10.60 -8.43 7.06
C LEU A 523 10.22 -7.84 5.70
N LEU A 524 11.17 -7.15 5.05
CA LEU A 524 10.94 -6.51 3.76
C LEU A 524 10.56 -7.52 2.66
N GLY A 525 11.17 -8.71 2.70
CA GLY A 525 10.88 -9.79 1.77
C GLY A 525 9.46 -10.37 1.88
N LEU A 526 8.71 -10.09 2.95
CA LEU A 526 7.29 -10.46 3.06
C LEU A 526 6.37 -9.53 2.26
N TYR A 527 6.77 -8.28 2.03
CA TYR A 527 5.98 -7.27 1.32
C TYR A 527 6.46 -7.04 -0.12
N GLY A 528 7.76 -7.24 -0.36
CA GLY A 528 8.37 -7.13 -1.68
C GLY A 528 8.18 -8.39 -2.52
N ASN A 529 7.86 -8.22 -3.80
CA ASN A 529 7.86 -9.32 -4.76
C ASN A 529 9.30 -9.70 -5.12
N LEU A 530 9.85 -10.72 -4.43
CA LEU A 530 11.23 -11.16 -4.64
C LEU A 530 11.51 -11.76 -6.02
N SER A 531 10.47 -12.05 -6.81
CA SER A 531 10.63 -12.43 -8.22
C SER A 531 11.07 -11.26 -9.10
N GLU A 532 10.86 -10.02 -8.66
CA GLU A 532 11.35 -8.82 -9.35
C GLU A 532 12.81 -8.54 -8.94
N PRO A 533 13.80 -8.64 -9.85
CA PRO A 533 15.21 -8.53 -9.49
C PRO A 533 15.59 -7.19 -8.87
N ALA A 534 14.92 -6.10 -9.26
CA ALA A 534 15.16 -4.77 -8.70
C ALA A 534 14.77 -4.71 -7.21
N ILE A 535 13.61 -5.26 -6.84
CA ILE A 535 13.14 -5.31 -5.45
C ILE A 535 14.04 -6.23 -4.62
N ALA A 536 14.38 -7.42 -5.16
CA ALA A 536 15.25 -8.36 -4.47
C ALA A 536 16.64 -7.77 -4.18
N LYS A 537 17.24 -7.09 -5.18
CA LYS A 537 18.52 -6.37 -5.01
C LYS A 537 18.38 -5.26 -3.97
N GLN A 538 17.34 -4.45 -4.06
CA GLN A 538 17.10 -3.37 -3.10
C GLN A 538 17.05 -3.87 -1.65
N ILE A 539 16.33 -4.96 -1.41
CA ILE A 539 16.24 -5.58 -0.07
C ILE A 539 17.62 -6.12 0.36
N GLN A 540 18.33 -6.80 -0.53
CA GLN A 540 19.71 -7.27 -0.26
C GLN A 540 20.70 -6.12 -0.02
N GLY A 541 20.41 -4.92 -0.54
CA GLY A 541 21.17 -3.70 -0.33
C GLY A 541 21.16 -3.21 1.12
N VAL A 542 20.26 -3.69 1.97
CA VAL A 542 20.30 -3.41 3.42
C VAL A 542 21.44 -4.23 4.05
N ARG A 543 22.53 -3.57 4.45
CA ARG A 543 23.76 -4.22 4.92
C ARG A 543 23.83 -4.37 6.44
N HIS A 544 23.63 -3.27 7.17
CA HIS A 544 23.69 -3.24 8.63
C HIS A 544 22.49 -2.50 9.20
N CYS A 545 21.96 -2.98 10.32
CA CYS A 545 20.92 -2.30 11.08
C CYS A 545 21.27 -2.45 12.56
N ASN A 546 21.74 -1.35 13.16
CA ASN A 546 22.12 -1.31 14.57
C ASN A 546 21.07 -0.51 15.36
N LEU A 547 20.58 -1.06 16.47
CA LEU A 547 19.67 -0.37 17.37
C LEU A 547 20.35 -0.16 18.71
N ARG A 548 20.51 1.09 19.13
CA ARG A 548 21.17 1.45 20.40
C ARG A 548 20.26 2.32 21.28
N PRO A 549 20.21 2.09 22.60
CA PRO A 549 19.45 2.95 23.49
C PRO A 549 20.12 4.33 23.57
N VAL A 550 19.32 5.39 23.51
CA VAL A 550 19.78 6.78 23.62
C VAL A 550 18.89 7.57 24.56
N TYR A 551 19.45 8.63 25.16
CA TYR A 551 18.68 9.58 25.97
C TYR A 551 18.67 10.92 25.27
N ARG A 552 17.47 11.45 25.04
CA ARG A 552 17.26 12.77 24.46
C ARG A 552 16.24 13.54 25.28
N ARG A 553 16.30 14.85 25.15
CA ARG A 553 15.19 15.71 25.55
C ARG A 553 13.98 15.37 24.69
N VAL A 554 12.82 15.20 25.32
CA VAL A 554 11.56 14.96 24.63
C VAL A 554 11.27 16.16 23.70
N PRO A 555 10.98 15.93 22.41
CA PRO A 555 10.78 16.99 21.42
C PRO A 555 9.40 17.67 21.51
N GLU A 556 8.62 17.39 22.55
CA GLU A 556 7.29 17.96 22.76
C GLU A 556 7.35 19.27 23.56
N PRO A 557 6.42 20.22 23.29
CA PRO A 557 6.31 21.44 24.07
C PRO A 557 5.91 21.10 25.51
N GLY A 558 6.71 21.56 26.48
CA GLY A 558 6.48 21.26 27.89
C GLY A 558 7.73 21.41 28.75
N PRO A 559 7.69 20.93 30.01
CA PRO A 559 8.86 20.89 30.88
C PRO A 559 9.98 20.07 30.23
N ILE A 560 11.23 20.41 30.52
CA ILE A 560 12.40 19.67 30.00
C ILE A 560 12.42 18.29 30.65
N VAL A 561 11.93 17.29 29.92
CA VAL A 561 11.95 15.88 30.31
C VAL A 561 12.93 15.14 29.41
N PHE A 562 13.70 14.22 29.99
CA PHE A 562 14.54 13.29 29.26
C PHE A 562 13.83 11.94 29.18
N ALA A 563 13.72 11.40 27.97
CA ALA A 563 13.20 10.06 27.75
C ALA A 563 14.33 9.14 27.27
N ARG A 564 14.17 7.85 27.54
CA ARG A 564 14.94 6.82 26.85
C ARG A 564 14.26 6.56 25.51
N GLY A 565 15.05 6.53 24.44
CA GLY A 565 14.63 6.19 23.09
C GLY A 565 15.57 5.18 22.45
N ILE A 566 15.32 4.90 21.19
CA ILE A 566 16.11 3.97 20.37
C ILE A 566 16.66 4.73 19.17
N ALA A 567 17.97 4.73 19.01
CA ALA A 567 18.64 5.21 17.81
C ALA A 567 18.85 4.04 16.85
N ILE A 568 18.49 4.26 15.59
CA ILE A 568 18.52 3.25 14.52
C ILE A 568 19.54 3.72 13.49
N ASP A 569 20.67 3.03 13.41
CA ASP A 569 21.72 3.30 12.44
C ASP A 569 21.61 2.25 11.32
N LEU A 570 21.11 2.68 10.16
CA LEU A 570 20.88 1.84 8.99
C LEU A 570 21.95 2.12 7.94
N THR A 571 22.64 1.07 7.50
CA THR A 571 23.62 1.15 6.41
C THR A 571 23.15 0.36 5.21
N VAL A 572 23.14 1.01 4.06
CA VAL A 572 22.76 0.44 2.77
C VAL A 572 23.92 0.47 1.77
N ASP A 573 23.84 -0.43 0.79
CA ASP A 573 24.67 -0.43 -0.40
C ASP A 573 23.88 0.24 -1.54
N GLU A 574 24.28 1.46 -1.90
CA GLU A 574 23.57 2.28 -2.88
C GLU A 574 23.59 1.68 -4.30
N GLN A 575 24.60 0.88 -4.63
CA GLN A 575 24.67 0.18 -5.92
C GLN A 575 23.50 -0.79 -6.10
N ALA A 576 22.96 -1.33 -5.01
CA ALA A 576 21.82 -2.24 -5.03
C ALA A 576 20.50 -1.55 -5.40
N PHE A 577 20.43 -0.21 -5.30
CA PHE A 577 19.24 0.58 -5.64
C PHE A 577 19.18 0.95 -7.14
N SER A 578 20.14 0.50 -7.94
CA SER A 578 20.13 0.67 -9.42
C SER A 578 19.96 2.13 -9.86
N GLY A 579 20.59 3.06 -9.15
CA GLY A 579 20.54 4.51 -9.43
C GLY A 579 19.47 5.28 -8.66
N ASN A 580 18.46 4.59 -8.12
CA ASN A 580 17.46 5.20 -7.25
C ASN A 580 18.06 5.60 -5.89
N SER A 581 17.49 6.65 -5.28
CA SER A 581 17.92 7.05 -3.95
C SER A 581 17.38 6.11 -2.87
N PRO A 582 18.21 5.63 -1.93
CA PRO A 582 17.75 4.88 -0.77
C PRO A 582 16.93 5.72 0.22
N TYR A 583 16.91 7.06 0.07
CA TYR A 583 16.19 7.98 0.94
C TYR A 583 14.72 7.62 1.09
N LEU A 584 14.04 7.28 -0.01
CA LEU A 584 12.62 6.97 0.02
C LEU A 584 12.33 5.75 0.90
N LEU A 585 13.11 4.68 0.76
CA LEU A 585 12.99 3.50 1.64
C LEU A 585 13.27 3.89 3.10
N GLY A 586 14.31 4.69 3.35
CA GLY A 586 14.64 5.18 4.69
C GLY A 586 13.50 5.98 5.33
N SER A 587 12.84 6.85 4.56
CA SER A 587 11.70 7.64 5.03
C SER A 587 10.50 6.77 5.43
N VAL A 588 10.24 5.68 4.70
CA VAL A 588 9.19 4.70 5.05
C VAL A 588 9.59 3.92 6.31
N LEU A 589 10.85 3.48 6.40
CA LEU A 589 11.35 2.72 7.54
C LEU A 589 11.35 3.54 8.84
N GLU A 590 11.70 4.82 8.79
CA GLU A 590 11.62 5.70 9.96
C GLU A 590 10.18 5.78 10.49
N ARG A 591 9.20 5.90 9.58
CA ARG A 591 7.78 5.99 9.92
C ARG A 591 7.24 4.67 10.45
N LEU A 592 7.75 3.55 9.94
CA LEU A 592 7.48 2.22 10.47
C LEU A 592 8.00 2.10 11.91
N PHE A 593 9.28 2.39 12.15
CA PHE A 593 9.91 2.23 13.46
C PHE A 593 9.29 3.12 14.53
N SER A 594 9.01 4.38 14.23
CA SER A 594 8.31 5.28 15.16
C SER A 594 6.91 4.80 15.55
N ARG A 595 6.24 4.02 14.69
CA ARG A 595 4.93 3.45 15.02
C ARG A 595 5.04 2.17 15.85
N LEU A 596 6.15 1.45 15.79
CA LEU A 596 6.36 0.19 16.51
C LEU A 596 6.67 0.40 18.00
N VAL A 597 7.21 1.57 18.33
CA VAL A 597 7.62 1.96 19.67
C VAL A 597 6.45 2.57 20.46
N ALA A 598 6.41 2.30 21.77
CA ALA A 598 5.41 2.81 22.70
C ALA A 598 5.39 4.35 22.77
N MET A 599 4.23 4.94 23.10
CA MET A 599 4.07 6.41 23.20
C MET A 599 5.10 7.10 24.12
N ASN A 600 5.60 6.41 25.14
CA ASN A 600 6.54 6.99 26.12
C ASN A 600 8.03 6.86 25.70
N THR A 601 8.30 6.47 24.46
CA THR A 601 9.64 6.24 23.93
C THR A 601 9.71 6.90 22.55
N PHE A 602 10.89 7.31 22.11
CA PHE A 602 11.10 7.89 20.78
C PHE A 602 12.07 7.05 19.95
N THR A 603 12.02 7.25 18.64
CA THR A 603 13.02 6.74 17.69
C THR A 603 13.77 7.90 17.05
N GLU A 604 15.09 7.80 16.94
CA GLU A 604 15.90 8.60 16.02
C GLU A 604 16.51 7.65 14.97
N MET A 605 16.64 8.08 13.72
CA MET A 605 17.12 7.22 12.65
C MET A 605 18.17 7.93 11.80
N THR A 606 19.26 7.23 11.51
CA THR A 606 20.31 7.68 10.60
C THR A 606 20.42 6.67 9.46
N LEU A 607 20.30 7.14 8.21
CA LEU A 607 20.54 6.35 7.01
C LEU A 607 21.91 6.71 6.43
N SER A 608 22.73 5.69 6.22
CA SER A 608 24.06 5.79 5.65
C SER A 608 24.24 4.87 4.44
N SER A 609 25.00 5.32 3.45
CA SER A 609 25.43 4.56 2.29
C SER A 609 26.90 4.21 2.45
N GLN A 610 27.30 2.99 2.06
CA GLN A 610 28.71 2.59 2.03
C GLN A 610 29.55 3.47 1.10
N GLN A 611 28.92 4.08 0.09
CA GLN A 611 29.58 4.87 -0.93
C GLN A 611 29.73 6.34 -0.54
N ARG A 612 28.70 6.94 0.07
CA ARG A 612 28.63 8.40 0.31
C ARG A 612 28.62 8.80 1.79
N GLY A 613 28.54 7.84 2.71
CA GLY A 613 28.41 8.13 4.15
C GLY A 613 26.96 8.45 4.53
N GLU A 614 26.76 9.43 5.41
CA GLU A 614 25.42 9.82 5.86
C GLU A 614 24.58 10.42 4.72
N ILE A 615 23.38 9.88 4.52
CA ILE A 615 22.41 10.35 3.53
C ILE A 615 21.32 11.18 4.20
N ALA A 616 20.82 10.68 5.34
CA ALA A 616 19.72 11.32 6.02
C ALA A 616 19.75 11.05 7.53
N HIS A 617 19.32 12.06 8.28
CA HIS A 617 19.13 11.95 9.71
C HIS A 617 17.74 12.48 10.08
N TRP A 618 16.93 11.60 10.67
CA TRP A 618 15.64 11.95 11.22
C TRP A 618 15.76 12.14 12.73
N GLN A 619 15.42 13.34 13.18
CA GLN A 619 15.38 13.71 14.60
C GLN A 619 14.40 12.84 15.39
N ALA A 620 14.55 12.87 16.72
CA ALA A 620 13.70 12.13 17.65
C ALA A 620 12.21 12.31 17.34
N ARG A 621 11.53 11.19 17.06
CA ARG A 621 10.09 11.12 16.85
C ARG A 621 9.45 10.26 17.92
N MET A 622 8.46 10.80 18.61
CA MET A 622 7.72 10.08 19.64
C MET A 622 6.97 8.87 19.05
N GLY A 623 6.92 7.80 19.84
CA GLY A 623 6.22 6.58 19.52
C GLY A 623 4.72 6.82 19.35
N LYS A 624 4.08 6.05 18.47
CA LYS A 624 2.63 6.15 18.22
C LYS A 624 1.83 4.92 18.65
N ARG A 625 2.49 3.91 19.25
CA ARG A 625 1.80 2.71 19.72
C ARG A 625 1.07 3.00 21.02
N THR A 626 -0.25 3.06 20.97
CA THR A 626 -1.12 3.13 22.15
C THR A 626 -0.82 1.96 23.08
N LEU A 627 -0.66 2.28 24.37
CA LEU A 627 -0.59 1.27 25.44
C LEU A 627 -2.03 0.78 25.64
N ILE A 628 -2.30 -0.47 25.25
CA ILE A 628 -3.56 -1.15 25.56
C ILE A 628 -3.49 -1.66 26.99
#